data_AF-A0A0M3ATD3-F1
#
_entry.id   AF-A0A0M3ATD3-F1
#
_cell.length_a   1.000
_cell.length_b   1.000
_cell.length_c   1.000
_cell.angle_alpha   90.00
_cell.angle_beta   90.00
_cell.angle_gamma   90.00
#
_symmetry.space_group_name_H-M   'P 1'
#
loop_
_entity.id
_entity.type
_entity.pdbx_description
1 polymer ?
#
loop_
_entity_poly.entity_id
_entity_poly.type
_entity_poly.pdbx_seq_one_letter_code
_entity_poly.pdbx_strand_id
1 'polypeptide(L)' 'MPIPVQTTPATSGPWAGQEDLKIDVAWLKGTLRNTIGAIDWQAAAEDVRRFLRPTEAKSLELWSERFFLAKLEKMVRA' A
#
# COMPACT_ATOMS: atom_id res chain seq x y z
N MET A 1 17.55 -40.23 13.55
CA MET A 1 17.66 -39.35 12.37
C MET A 1 16.87 -38.09 12.66
N PRO A 2 17.45 -36.88 12.62
CA PRO A 2 16.68 -35.65 12.80
C PRO A 2 16.05 -35.21 11.48
N ILE A 3 14.85 -34.64 11.58
CA ILE A 3 14.02 -34.15 10.47
C ILE A 3 14.59 -32.79 10.00
N PRO A 4 14.78 -32.53 8.70
CA PRO A 4 15.26 -31.23 8.25
C PRO A 4 14.17 -30.18 8.44
N VAL A 5 14.48 -29.14 9.23
CA VAL A 5 13.67 -27.92 9.31
C VAL A 5 13.86 -27.15 8.00
N GLN A 6 12.80 -27.02 7.22
CA GLN A 6 12.83 -26.15 6.04
C GLN A 6 12.81 -24.70 6.53
N THR A 7 13.93 -24.00 6.38
CA THR A 7 14.02 -22.56 6.60
C THR A 7 13.13 -21.86 5.59
N THR A 8 12.07 -21.21 6.05
CA THR A 8 11.25 -20.32 5.24
C THR A 8 12.14 -19.20 4.68
N PRO A 9 12.13 -18.95 3.36
CA PRO A 9 12.88 -17.83 2.81
C PRO A 9 12.35 -16.54 3.42
N ALA A 10 13.26 -15.75 4.00
CA ALA A 10 12.95 -14.43 4.51
C ALA A 10 12.36 -13.60 3.37
N THR A 11 11.14 -13.10 3.54
CA THR A 11 10.54 -12.14 2.63
C THR A 11 11.36 -10.86 2.71
N SER A 12 12.31 -10.69 1.79
CA SER A 12 12.99 -9.41 1.59
C SER A 12 11.92 -8.39 1.19
N GLY A 13 11.55 -7.53 2.13
CA GLY A 13 10.64 -6.42 1.85
C GLY A 13 11.23 -5.52 0.75
N PRO A 14 10.40 -4.72 0.05
CA PRO A 14 10.84 -3.89 -1.08
C PRO A 14 11.89 -2.81 -0.73
N TRP A 15 12.27 -2.69 0.55
CA TRP A 15 13.29 -1.77 1.05
C TRP A 15 14.53 -2.48 1.63
N ALA A 16 14.66 -3.80 1.42
CA ALA A 16 15.84 -4.55 1.85
C ALA A 16 17.10 -4.00 1.15
N GLY A 17 18.04 -3.47 1.94
CA GLY A 17 19.29 -2.89 1.45
C GLY A 17 19.33 -1.35 1.40
N GLN A 18 18.27 -0.65 1.82
CA GLN A 18 18.29 0.81 2.00
C GLN A 18 18.55 1.18 3.47
N GLU A 19 19.81 1.10 3.89
CA GLU A 19 20.23 1.38 5.27
C GLU A 19 20.23 2.88 5.63
N ASP A 20 20.31 3.76 4.63
CA ASP A 20 20.36 5.24 4.77
C ASP A 20 19.01 5.94 4.54
N LEU A 21 17.91 5.20 4.51
CA LEU A 21 16.59 5.78 4.26
C LEU A 21 16.12 6.59 5.48
N LYS A 22 16.32 7.91 5.42
CA LYS A 22 15.71 8.83 6.38
C LYS A 22 14.22 8.93 6.10
N ILE A 23 13.45 8.06 6.77
CA ILE A 23 11.99 8.08 6.71
C ILE A 23 11.49 9.28 7.53
N ASP A 24 11.43 10.44 6.90
CA ASP A 24 10.74 11.61 7.42
C ASP A 24 9.36 11.79 6.78
N VAL A 25 8.56 12.70 7.34
CA VAL A 25 7.19 12.94 6.88
C VAL A 25 7.13 13.49 5.46
N ALA A 26 8.14 14.27 5.03
CA ALA A 26 8.22 14.80 3.67
C ALA A 26 8.54 13.69 2.67
N TRP A 27 9.47 12.80 3.01
CA TRP A 27 9.79 11.60 2.24
C TRP A 27 8.59 10.67 2.13
N LEU A 28 7.90 10.39 3.24
CA LEU A 28 6.70 9.54 3.25
C LEU A 28 5.59 10.13 2.37
N LYS A 29 5.34 11.44 2.49
CA LYS A 29 4.35 12.16 1.69
C LYS A 29 4.69 12.09 0.20
N GLY A 30 5.94 12.30 -0.18
CA GLY A 30 6.39 12.23 -1.58
C GLY A 30 6.22 10.82 -2.16
N THR A 31 6.72 9.82 -1.44
CA THR A 31 6.63 8.42 -1.87
C THR A 31 5.18 7.96 -2.00
N LEU A 32 4.34 8.20 -0.99
CA LEU A 32 2.92 7.83 -1.06
C LEU A 32 2.18 8.57 -2.15
N ARG A 33 2.47 9.87 -2.38
CA ARG A 33 1.86 10.63 -3.47
C ARG A 33 2.18 10.01 -4.82
N ASN A 34 3.45 9.67 -5.06
CA ASN A 34 3.89 9.04 -6.29
C ASN A 34 3.24 7.67 -6.49
N THR A 35 3.21 6.84 -5.44
CA THR A 35 2.56 5.53 -5.49
C THR A 35 1.06 5.65 -5.76
N ILE A 36 0.37 6.58 -5.09
CA ILE A 36 -1.07 6.84 -5.30
C ILE A 36 -1.36 7.26 -6.75
N GLY A 37 -0.49 8.09 -7.35
CA GLY A 37 -0.62 8.51 -8.74
C GLY A 37 -0.32 7.42 -9.77
N ALA A 38 0.47 6.40 -9.41
CA ALA A 38 0.84 5.30 -10.31
C ALA A 38 -0.17 4.14 -10.34
N ILE A 39 -1.14 4.11 -9.41
CA ILE A 39 -2.13 3.04 -9.32
C ILE A 39 -3.24 3.26 -10.37
N ASP A 40 -3.52 2.21 -11.14
CA ASP A 40 -4.79 2.10 -11.87
C ASP A 40 -5.91 1.79 -10.86
N TRP A 41 -6.62 2.83 -10.45
CA TRP A 41 -7.67 2.73 -9.42
C TRP A 41 -8.84 1.86 -9.85
N GLN A 42 -9.14 1.76 -11.14
CA GLN A 42 -10.21 0.89 -11.64
C GLN A 42 -9.78 -0.58 -11.55
N ALA A 43 -8.58 -0.90 -12.01
CA ALA A 43 -8.04 -2.26 -11.89
C ALA A 43 -7.89 -2.68 -10.42
N ALA A 44 -7.41 -1.79 -9.56
CA ALA A 44 -7.27 -2.05 -8.13
C ALA A 44 -8.63 -2.27 -7.45
N ALA A 45 -9.65 -1.46 -7.79
CA ALA A 45 -10.99 -1.63 -7.25
C ALA A 45 -11.58 -3.00 -7.62
N GLU A 46 -11.47 -3.41 -8.89
CA GLU A 46 -11.99 -4.68 -9.36
C GLU A 46 -11.25 -5.89 -8.75
N ASP A 47 -9.93 -5.79 -8.55
CA ASP A 47 -9.15 -6.84 -7.89
C ASP A 47 -9.56 -7.03 -6.42
N VAL A 48 -9.88 -5.93 -5.73
CA VAL A 48 -10.33 -5.95 -4.32
C VAL A 48 -11.82 -6.32 -4.19
N ARG A 49 -12.64 -6.00 -5.20
CA ARG A 49 -14.10 -6.19 -5.19
C ARG A 49 -14.54 -7.61 -4.83
N ARG A 50 -13.82 -8.62 -5.33
CA ARG A 50 -14.09 -10.04 -5.06
C ARG A 50 -13.90 -10.45 -3.59
N PHE A 51 -13.22 -9.63 -2.80
CA PHE A 51 -12.96 -9.89 -1.38
C PHE A 51 -13.92 -9.13 -0.45
N LEU A 52 -14.77 -8.25 -0.98
CA LEU A 52 -15.66 -7.41 -0.20
C LEU A 52 -17.10 -7.93 -0.21
N ARG A 53 -17.82 -7.71 0.90
CA ARG A 53 -19.28 -7.91 0.90
C ARG A 53 -19.95 -6.80 0.09
N PRO A 54 -21.18 -7.00 -0.43
CA PRO A 54 -21.86 -6.01 -1.28
C PRO A 54 -21.99 -4.61 -0.68
N THR A 55 -22.10 -4.51 0.65
CA THR A 55 -22.14 -3.24 1.39
C THR A 55 -20.79 -2.52 1.41
N GLU A 56 -19.69 -3.26 1.48
CA GLU A 56 -18.33 -2.74 1.45
C GLU A 56 -17.90 -2.41 0.01
N ALA A 57 -18.42 -3.13 -0.99
CA ALA A 57 -18.12 -2.90 -2.41
C ALA A 57 -18.53 -1.50 -2.90
N LYS A 58 -19.59 -0.89 -2.34
CA LYS A 58 -19.95 0.51 -2.66
C LYS A 58 -18.85 1.51 -2.30
N SER A 59 -18.03 1.21 -1.29
CA SER A 59 -16.92 2.09 -0.92
C SER A 59 -15.80 2.12 -1.97
N LEU A 60 -15.72 1.09 -2.83
CA LEU A 60 -14.78 1.07 -3.95
C LEU A 60 -15.09 2.11 -5.02
N GLU A 61 -16.35 2.56 -5.14
CA GLU A 61 -16.73 3.62 -6.08
C GLU A 61 -16.09 4.98 -5.72
N LEU A 62 -15.64 5.13 -4.47
CA LEU A 62 -14.95 6.33 -3.99
C LEU A 62 -13.44 6.26 -4.24
N TRP A 63 -12.90 5.10 -4.61
CA TRP A 63 -11.47 4.92 -4.83
C TRP A 63 -11.05 5.70 -6.06
N SER A 64 -10.20 6.70 -5.81
CA SER A 64 -9.62 7.53 -6.84
C SER A 64 -8.33 8.12 -6.29
N GLU A 65 -7.44 8.51 -7.20
CA GLU A 65 -6.22 9.23 -6.84
C GLU A 65 -6.54 10.42 -5.92
N ARG A 66 -7.56 11.22 -6.28
CA ARG A 66 -8.01 12.39 -5.50
C ARG A 66 -8.44 12.03 -4.08
N PHE A 67 -9.18 10.93 -3.91
CA PHE A 67 -9.64 10.48 -2.60
C PHE A 67 -8.46 10.09 -1.69
N PHE A 68 -7.52 9.29 -2.21
CA PHE A 68 -6.37 8.85 -1.42
C PHE A 68 -5.36 9.97 -1.18
N LEU A 69 -5.18 10.91 -2.12
CA LEU A 69 -4.39 12.12 -1.90
C LEU A 69 -5.00 12.99 -0.78
N ALA A 70 -6.32 13.19 -0.76
CA ALA A 70 -6.97 13.93 0.31
C ALA A 70 -6.81 13.25 1.67
N LYS A 71 -6.80 11.90 1.71
CA LYS A 71 -6.52 11.13 2.93
C LYS A 71 -5.06 11.29 3.37
N LEU A 72 -4.10 11.27 2.44
CA LEU A 72 -2.68 11.51 2.71
C LEU A 72 -2.46 12.89 3.32
N GLU A 73 -3.08 13.94 2.77
CA GLU A 73 -2.96 15.30 3.31
C GLU A 73 -3.53 15.42 4.74
N LYS A 74 -4.61 14.69 5.05
CA LYS A 74 -5.16 14.63 6.43
C LYS A 74 -4.20 13.92 7.39
N MET A 75 -3.53 12.86 6.93
CA MET A 75 -2.62 12.07 7.76
C MET A 75 -1.35 12.86 8.12
N VAL A 76 -0.80 13.60 7.17
CA VAL A 76 0.44 14.39 7.36
C VAL A 76 0.20 15.67 8.18
N ARG A 77 -1.05 16.12 8.30
CA ARG A 77 -1.41 17.28 9.14
C ARG A 77 -1.71 16.94 10.60
N ALA A 78 -1.86 15.66 10.94
CA ALA A 78 -2.19 15.18 12.28
C ALA A 78 -0.92 15.00 13.12
#